data_AF-A0A6C0DMY1-F1
#
_entry.id   AF-A0A6C0DMY1-F1
#
_cell.length_a   1.000
_cell.length_b   1.000
_cell.length_c   1.000
_cell.angle_alpha   90.00
_cell.angle_beta   90.00
_cell.angle_gamma   90.00
#
_symmetry.space_group_name_H-M   'P 1'
#
loop_
_entity.id
_entity.type
_entity.pdbx_description
1 polymer ?
#
loop_
_entity_poly.entity_id
_entity_poly.type
_entity_poly.pdbx_seq_one_letter_code
_entity_poly.pdbx_strand_id
1 'polypeptide(L)'
;MTPASFFEITAYKTLCETYPTWPELKHFLLSKQGGFLRCIEEKDTPFAILRYVKGTSDFTKEHVQYFRSVVWNTEKNRPVCVAPIKAQKGPPPKDVTVRISDFIDGVMMQAYRTNGAYSLATRTSIGARGTFYSDRSFADLLGDALRPLGGMQTFLDSVLEDDTFASFVLQHPEHKTVAVISKPKIYVTYTGRVKSDGVVEMHFSPNQWKEPLQTLSPPVFEMSHTLKTNTEGEERLEKEKFCYSWQGLVFQEVGTQRRWRLRNPDYVVVRTLRGPEANASERFLRLRSQGQMKEYLHYFREDSPQMWAFEQRFRQRTQGLYDAYTHMYKFKKLTMKDLPLALRPHVYALHGEYLKSLPPKESASANDATTQTKIQPIVKGYVIQYVNTLSIEEQKKLLESPIVEFVHSTNQA
;
A
#
# COMPACT_ATOMS: atom_id res chain seq x y z
N MET A 1 0.71 -41.79 -6.30
CA MET A 1 0.29 -40.77 -7.29
C MET A 1 1.10 -39.51 -7.02
N THR A 2 1.79 -38.97 -8.03
CA THR A 2 2.44 -37.67 -7.91
C THR A 2 1.35 -36.61 -7.72
N PRO A 3 1.38 -35.79 -6.66
CA PRO A 3 0.38 -34.76 -6.45
C PRO A 3 0.31 -33.82 -7.66
N ALA A 4 -0.91 -33.46 -8.08
CA ALA A 4 -1.12 -32.55 -9.20
C ALA A 4 -0.35 -31.24 -8.98
N SER A 5 0.47 -30.87 -9.97
CA SER A 5 1.48 -29.82 -9.88
C SER A 5 1.02 -28.47 -10.45
N PHE A 6 -0.18 -28.45 -11.02
CA PHE A 6 -0.85 -27.30 -11.60
C PHE A 6 -2.38 -27.42 -11.43
N PHE A 7 -3.08 -26.33 -11.71
CA PHE A 7 -4.54 -26.32 -11.86
C PHE A 7 -4.92 -25.38 -13.01
N GLU A 8 -6.12 -25.57 -13.56
CA GLU A 8 -6.66 -24.72 -14.62
C GLU A 8 -7.69 -23.73 -14.07
N ILE A 9 -7.69 -22.53 -14.66
CA ILE A 9 -8.73 -21.52 -14.44
C ILE A 9 -9.53 -21.40 -15.74
N THR A 10 -10.75 -21.94 -15.73
CA THR A 10 -11.68 -21.90 -16.88
C THR A 10 -12.61 -20.69 -16.85
N ALA A 11 -12.72 -20.00 -15.71
CA ALA A 11 -13.61 -18.84 -15.55
C ALA A 11 -13.39 -17.73 -16.60
N TYR A 12 -12.15 -17.53 -17.05
CA TYR A 12 -11.87 -16.55 -18.10
C TYR A 12 -12.42 -16.98 -19.45
N LYS A 13 -12.21 -18.23 -19.86
CA LYS A 13 -12.81 -18.82 -21.06
C LYS A 13 -14.32 -18.65 -21.06
N THR A 14 -14.99 -19.03 -19.96
CA THR A 14 -16.44 -18.88 -19.84
C THR A 14 -16.90 -17.43 -20.00
N LEU A 15 -16.14 -16.47 -19.45
CA LEU A 15 -16.43 -15.04 -19.62
C LEU A 15 -16.21 -14.58 -21.07
N CYS A 16 -15.16 -15.05 -21.74
CA CYS A 16 -14.90 -14.76 -23.16
C CYS A 16 -15.99 -15.32 -24.07
N GLU A 17 -16.49 -16.53 -23.79
CA GLU A 17 -17.59 -17.16 -24.54
C GLU A 17 -18.91 -16.44 -24.32
N THR A 18 -19.16 -15.97 -23.10
CA THR A 18 -20.40 -15.24 -22.74
C THR A 18 -20.38 -13.80 -23.27
N TYR A 19 -19.22 -13.15 -23.28
CA TYR A 19 -19.02 -11.77 -23.71
C TYR A 19 -17.91 -11.73 -24.78
N PRO A 20 -18.24 -11.99 -26.05
CA PRO A 20 -17.27 -12.20 -27.12
C PRO A 20 -16.40 -10.97 -27.40
N THR A 21 -16.90 -9.76 -27.12
CA THR A 21 -16.14 -8.52 -27.35
C THR A 21 -15.66 -7.88 -26.05
N TRP A 22 -14.53 -7.16 -26.12
CA TRP A 22 -14.00 -6.41 -24.97
C TRP A 22 -14.99 -5.39 -24.39
N PRO A 23 -15.71 -4.56 -25.19
CA PRO A 23 -16.69 -3.62 -24.64
C PRO A 23 -17.81 -4.29 -23.83
N GLU A 24 -18.35 -5.41 -24.32
CA GLU A 24 -19.37 -6.19 -23.61
C GLU A 24 -18.85 -6.76 -22.30
N LEU A 25 -17.67 -7.40 -22.34
CA LEU A 25 -17.04 -7.97 -21.15
C LEU A 25 -16.75 -6.88 -20.12
N LYS A 26 -16.14 -5.77 -20.55
CA LYS A 26 -15.84 -4.62 -19.70
C LYS A 26 -17.12 -4.08 -19.05
N HIS A 27 -18.19 -3.89 -19.83
CA HIS A 27 -19.47 -3.43 -19.29
C HIS A 27 -20.00 -4.38 -18.21
N PHE A 28 -19.99 -5.68 -18.47
CA PHE A 28 -20.37 -6.69 -17.48
C PHE A 28 -19.52 -6.59 -16.23
N LEU A 29 -18.18 -6.63 -16.33
CA LEU A 29 -17.28 -6.65 -15.17
C LEU A 29 -17.43 -5.41 -14.26
N LEU A 30 -17.78 -4.25 -14.82
CA LEU A 30 -18.01 -3.01 -14.08
C LEU A 30 -19.42 -2.92 -13.45
N SER A 31 -20.36 -3.75 -13.91
CA SER A 31 -21.75 -3.77 -13.45
C SER A 31 -21.92 -4.46 -12.09
N LYS A 32 -23.14 -4.39 -11.55
CA LYS A 32 -23.55 -5.14 -10.35
C LYS A 32 -23.45 -6.65 -10.54
N GLN A 33 -23.80 -7.16 -11.72
CA GLN A 33 -23.77 -8.58 -12.05
C GLN A 33 -22.33 -9.09 -12.18
N GLY A 34 -21.42 -8.28 -12.74
CA GLY A 34 -20.00 -8.60 -12.82
C GLY A 34 -19.20 -8.29 -11.55
N GLY A 35 -19.84 -7.70 -10.53
CA GLY A 35 -19.29 -7.56 -9.19
C GLY A 35 -18.40 -6.33 -9.00
N PHE A 36 -18.63 -5.25 -9.74
CA PHE A 36 -17.94 -3.96 -9.59
C PHE A 36 -16.41 -4.09 -9.57
N LEU A 37 -15.86 -4.77 -10.57
CA LEU A 37 -14.42 -4.80 -10.76
C LEU A 37 -13.92 -3.43 -11.22
N ARG A 38 -12.61 -3.20 -11.10
CA ARG A 38 -11.95 -2.02 -11.64
C ARG A 38 -11.17 -2.42 -12.88
N CYS A 39 -11.34 -1.62 -13.93
CA CYS A 39 -10.60 -1.68 -15.17
C CYS A 39 -9.66 -0.47 -15.27
N ILE A 40 -8.42 -0.70 -15.66
CA ILE A 40 -7.41 0.35 -15.94
C ILE A 40 -6.85 0.03 -17.32
N GLU A 41 -7.31 0.74 -18.35
CA GLU A 41 -6.78 0.62 -19.71
C GLU A 41 -5.49 1.43 -19.84
N GLU A 42 -4.47 0.83 -20.45
CA GLU A 42 -3.22 1.52 -20.76
C GLU A 42 -3.37 2.19 -22.13
N LYS A 43 -3.02 3.48 -22.21
CA LYS A 43 -3.07 4.23 -23.46
C LYS A 43 -2.10 3.62 -24.47
N ASP A 44 -2.49 3.68 -25.74
CA ASP A 44 -1.64 3.31 -26.88
C ASP A 44 -1.13 1.85 -26.86
N THR A 45 -1.79 0.97 -26.09
CA THR A 45 -1.51 -0.47 -26.07
C THR A 45 -2.83 -1.25 -26.02
N PRO A 46 -2.87 -2.52 -26.47
CA PRO A 46 -4.08 -3.33 -26.41
C PRO A 46 -4.32 -3.93 -25.02
N PHE A 47 -3.76 -3.36 -23.94
CA PHE A 47 -3.77 -3.98 -22.63
C PHE A 47 -4.57 -3.21 -21.59
N ALA A 48 -5.24 -3.96 -20.71
CA ALA A 48 -5.92 -3.44 -19.53
C ALA A 48 -5.58 -4.26 -18.29
N ILE A 49 -5.59 -3.62 -17.12
CA ILE A 49 -5.56 -4.31 -15.83
C ILE A 49 -6.98 -4.42 -15.29
N LEU A 50 -7.39 -5.66 -15.01
CA LEU A 50 -8.63 -6.00 -14.33
C LEU A 50 -8.33 -6.44 -12.89
N ARG A 51 -8.99 -5.81 -11.92
CA ARG A 51 -8.81 -6.14 -10.50
C ARG A 51 -10.04 -5.86 -9.65
N TYR A 52 -10.20 -6.61 -8.57
CA TYR A 52 -11.12 -6.27 -7.49
C TYR A 52 -10.59 -5.10 -6.67
N VAL A 53 -11.52 -4.39 -6.04
CA VAL A 53 -11.29 -3.34 -5.05
C VAL A 53 -11.91 -3.80 -3.74
N LYS A 54 -11.09 -3.89 -2.67
CA LYS A 54 -11.58 -4.29 -1.36
C LYS A 54 -12.61 -3.26 -0.86
N GLY A 55 -13.73 -3.74 -0.32
CA GLY A 55 -14.82 -2.88 0.15
C GLY A 55 -15.77 -2.39 -0.94
N THR A 56 -15.47 -2.65 -2.22
CA THR A 56 -16.31 -2.22 -3.35
C THR A 56 -16.76 -3.40 -4.21
N SER A 57 -15.84 -4.29 -4.59
CA SER A 57 -16.18 -5.44 -5.43
C SER A 57 -16.94 -6.51 -4.67
N ASP A 58 -17.90 -7.14 -5.33
CA ASP A 58 -18.81 -8.13 -4.76
C ASP A 58 -18.23 -9.54 -4.81
N PHE A 59 -17.72 -10.01 -3.67
CA PHE A 59 -17.16 -11.36 -3.54
C PHE A 59 -18.20 -12.49 -3.43
N THR A 60 -19.50 -12.18 -3.48
CA THR A 60 -20.52 -13.22 -3.64
C THR A 60 -20.55 -13.76 -5.08
N LYS A 61 -19.96 -13.04 -6.03
CA LYS A 61 -19.76 -13.51 -7.41
C LYS A 61 -18.50 -14.36 -7.48
N GLU A 62 -18.65 -15.61 -7.92
CA GLU A 62 -17.57 -16.59 -7.95
C GLU A 62 -16.35 -16.09 -8.75
N HIS A 63 -16.57 -15.42 -9.88
CA HIS A 63 -15.47 -15.00 -10.75
C HIS A 63 -14.60 -13.89 -10.16
N VAL A 64 -15.13 -13.08 -9.23
CA VAL A 64 -14.43 -11.89 -8.69
C VAL A 64 -13.13 -12.26 -7.97
N GLN A 65 -13.03 -13.47 -7.41
CA GLN A 65 -11.81 -13.92 -6.73
C GLN A 65 -10.60 -14.10 -7.67
N TYR A 66 -10.83 -14.36 -8.96
CA TYR A 66 -9.81 -14.53 -9.98
C TYR A 66 -9.19 -13.19 -10.40
N PHE A 67 -9.97 -12.10 -10.36
CA PHE A 67 -9.54 -10.76 -10.74
C PHE A 67 -8.74 -10.07 -9.62
N ARG A 68 -7.60 -10.62 -9.19
CA ARG A 68 -6.71 -9.92 -8.24
C ARG A 68 -5.82 -8.88 -8.93
N SER A 69 -5.27 -9.26 -10.07
CA SER A 69 -4.42 -8.51 -10.97
C SER A 69 -4.32 -9.33 -12.24
N VAL A 70 -5.19 -9.06 -13.20
CA VAL A 70 -5.24 -9.75 -14.48
C VAL A 70 -4.87 -8.73 -15.54
N VAL A 71 -3.80 -8.99 -16.29
CA VAL A 71 -3.53 -8.25 -17.52
C VAL A 71 -4.37 -8.90 -18.62
N TRP A 72 -5.19 -8.10 -19.28
CA TRP A 72 -6.12 -8.50 -20.32
C TRP A 72 -5.68 -7.91 -21.64
N ASN A 73 -5.66 -8.71 -22.71
CA ASN A 73 -5.53 -8.22 -24.07
C ASN A 73 -6.94 -7.90 -24.60
N THR A 74 -7.20 -6.63 -24.83
CA THR A 74 -8.49 -6.06 -25.23
C THR A 74 -8.85 -6.34 -26.69
N GLU A 75 -7.87 -6.58 -27.57
CA GLU A 75 -8.10 -6.94 -28.97
C GLU A 75 -8.44 -8.43 -29.12
N LYS A 76 -7.63 -9.30 -28.49
CA LYS A 76 -7.87 -10.75 -28.45
C LYS A 76 -8.96 -11.16 -27.47
N ASN A 77 -9.46 -10.22 -26.67
CA ASN A 77 -10.41 -10.40 -25.57
C ASN A 77 -10.08 -11.62 -24.69
N ARG A 78 -8.84 -11.72 -24.20
CA ARG A 78 -8.37 -12.84 -23.37
C ARG A 78 -7.34 -12.39 -22.33
N PRO A 79 -7.16 -13.11 -21.22
CA PRO A 79 -6.08 -12.80 -20.29
C PRO A 79 -4.72 -13.03 -20.93
N VAL A 80 -3.68 -12.35 -20.46
CA VAL A 80 -2.27 -12.62 -20.84
C VAL A 80 -1.38 -12.87 -19.63
N CYS A 81 -1.80 -12.39 -18.46
CA CYS A 81 -1.10 -12.65 -17.21
C CYS A 81 -2.09 -12.62 -16.04
N VAL A 82 -1.99 -13.61 -15.15
CA VAL A 82 -2.90 -13.73 -14.01
C VAL A 82 -2.09 -13.86 -12.72
N ALA A 83 -2.33 -12.95 -11.78
CA ALA A 83 -1.76 -13.06 -10.44
C ALA A 83 -2.45 -14.16 -9.62
N PRO A 84 -1.81 -14.69 -8.57
CA PRO A 84 -2.37 -15.76 -7.78
C PRO A 84 -3.72 -15.40 -7.15
N ILE A 85 -4.70 -16.29 -7.31
CA ILE A 85 -6.11 -16.12 -6.90
C ILE A 85 -6.22 -15.65 -5.45
N LYS A 86 -7.26 -14.88 -5.12
CA LYS A 86 -7.48 -14.43 -3.74
C LYS A 86 -7.47 -15.63 -2.78
N ALA A 87 -6.71 -15.51 -1.68
CA ALA A 87 -6.69 -16.53 -0.65
C ALA A 87 -8.04 -16.58 0.08
N GLN A 88 -8.42 -17.79 0.50
CA GLN A 88 -9.57 -18.08 1.33
C GLN A 88 -9.46 -17.39 2.70
N LYS A 89 -10.61 -17.15 3.33
CA LYS A 89 -10.67 -16.59 4.69
C LYS A 89 -10.44 -17.72 5.71
N GLY A 90 -9.84 -17.36 6.84
CA GLY A 90 -9.59 -18.29 7.95
C GLY A 90 -8.43 -19.26 7.70
N PRO A 91 -8.21 -20.21 8.62
CA PRO A 91 -7.27 -21.30 8.45
C PRO A 91 -7.75 -22.32 7.40
N PRO A 92 -6.84 -23.13 6.84
CA PRO A 92 -7.22 -24.27 6.01
C PRO A 92 -8.05 -25.28 6.83
N PRO A 93 -9.08 -25.91 6.23
CA PRO A 93 -9.88 -26.90 6.93
C PRO A 93 -9.14 -28.23 7.12
N LYS A 94 -9.61 -29.01 8.08
CA LYS A 94 -9.22 -30.40 8.34
C LYS A 94 -9.36 -31.25 7.07
N ASP A 95 -8.50 -32.26 6.96
CA ASP A 95 -8.49 -33.29 5.91
C ASP A 95 -8.12 -32.74 4.52
N VAL A 96 -7.74 -31.46 4.42
CA VAL A 96 -7.16 -30.88 3.21
C VAL A 96 -5.67 -31.16 3.16
N THR A 97 -5.21 -31.68 2.02
CA THR A 97 -3.79 -31.82 1.70
C THR A 97 -3.22 -30.53 1.11
N VAL A 98 -2.20 -29.97 1.76
CA VAL A 98 -1.62 -28.67 1.43
C VAL A 98 -0.11 -28.75 1.24
N ARG A 99 0.42 -27.90 0.36
CA ARG A 99 1.82 -27.47 0.36
C ARG A 99 1.95 -26.26 1.30
N ILE A 100 2.91 -26.32 2.20
CA ILE A 100 3.17 -25.29 3.22
C ILE A 100 4.50 -24.60 2.89
N SER A 101 4.44 -23.28 2.69
CA SER A 101 5.62 -22.46 2.37
C SER A 101 5.56 -21.11 3.05
N ASP A 102 6.71 -20.44 3.11
CA ASP A 102 6.81 -19.07 3.62
C ASP A 102 5.87 -18.10 2.89
N PHE A 103 5.19 -17.26 3.67
CA PHE A 103 4.50 -16.09 3.17
C PHE A 103 5.49 -14.93 3.08
N ILE A 104 6.09 -14.73 1.91
CA ILE A 104 7.10 -13.70 1.68
C ILE A 104 6.52 -12.27 1.76
N ASP A 105 7.17 -11.42 2.56
CA ASP A 105 6.89 -9.99 2.73
C ASP A 105 7.47 -9.16 1.59
N GLY A 106 6.63 -8.65 0.68
CA GLY A 106 7.09 -7.80 -0.40
C GLY A 106 5.98 -7.35 -1.34
N VAL A 107 6.37 -6.84 -2.50
CA VAL A 107 5.43 -6.41 -3.55
C VAL A 107 5.28 -7.51 -4.59
N MET A 108 4.02 -7.83 -4.95
CA MET A 108 3.75 -8.79 -6.01
C MET A 108 3.98 -8.13 -7.37
N MET A 109 4.77 -8.80 -8.20
CA MET A 109 5.19 -8.42 -9.53
C MET A 109 4.83 -9.54 -10.50
N GLN A 110 4.49 -9.14 -11.71
CA GLN A 110 4.18 -10.03 -12.80
C GLN A 110 5.10 -9.73 -13.98
N ALA A 111 5.60 -10.77 -14.63
CA ALA A 111 6.22 -10.68 -15.94
C ALA A 111 5.50 -11.64 -16.89
N TYR A 112 5.28 -11.24 -18.13
CA TYR A 112 4.59 -12.03 -19.14
C TYR A 112 5.19 -11.74 -20.51
N ARG A 113 5.05 -12.67 -21.44
CA ARG A 113 5.55 -12.51 -22.81
C ARG A 113 4.43 -12.72 -23.81
N THR A 114 4.33 -11.79 -24.75
CA THR A 114 3.34 -11.79 -25.83
C THR A 114 3.97 -11.27 -27.10
N ASN A 115 3.78 -11.98 -28.22
CA ASN A 115 4.29 -11.59 -29.54
C ASN A 115 5.83 -11.35 -29.51
N GLY A 116 6.58 -12.25 -28.88
CA GLY A 116 8.03 -12.19 -28.77
C GLY A 116 8.61 -11.19 -27.77
N ALA A 117 7.80 -10.29 -27.20
CA ALA A 117 8.26 -9.26 -26.26
C ALA A 117 7.77 -9.55 -24.83
N TYR A 118 8.66 -9.39 -23.85
CA TYR A 118 8.25 -9.42 -22.45
C TYR A 118 7.66 -8.08 -22.01
N SER A 119 6.83 -8.11 -20.97
CA SER A 119 6.30 -6.94 -20.29
C SER A 119 6.10 -7.22 -18.81
N LEU A 120 6.08 -6.14 -18.02
CA LEU A 120 5.89 -6.20 -16.59
C LEU A 120 4.51 -5.68 -16.21
N ALA A 121 4.01 -6.11 -15.06
CA ALA A 121 2.87 -5.48 -14.42
C ALA A 121 2.96 -5.59 -12.90
N THR A 122 2.41 -4.58 -12.22
CA THR A 122 1.97 -4.71 -10.83
C THR A 122 0.45 -4.80 -10.80
N ARG A 123 -0.12 -4.87 -9.59
CA ARG A 123 -1.57 -4.87 -9.39
C ARG A 123 -2.30 -3.69 -10.06
N THR A 124 -1.63 -2.57 -10.29
CA THR A 124 -2.27 -1.32 -10.72
C THR A 124 -1.57 -0.61 -11.87
N SER A 125 -0.47 -1.14 -12.39
CA SER A 125 0.32 -0.48 -13.43
C SER A 125 0.92 -1.50 -14.39
N ILE A 126 0.65 -1.30 -15.69
CA ILE A 126 1.38 -1.97 -16.77
C ILE A 126 2.75 -1.32 -16.88
N GLY A 127 3.77 -2.12 -17.19
CA GLY A 127 5.18 -1.73 -17.18
C GLY A 127 5.76 -1.54 -15.78
N ALA A 128 4.98 -1.77 -14.72
CA ALA A 128 5.41 -1.59 -13.33
C ALA A 128 6.04 -0.21 -13.03
N ARG A 129 5.53 0.85 -13.66
CA ARG A 129 6.03 2.23 -13.57
C ARG A 129 5.69 2.93 -12.26
N GLY A 130 4.77 2.37 -11.48
CA GLY A 130 4.35 2.93 -10.20
C GLY A 130 5.48 2.97 -9.16
N THR A 131 5.37 3.91 -8.23
CA THR A 131 6.22 4.07 -7.06
C THR A 131 5.38 3.91 -5.78
N PHE A 132 6.03 3.74 -4.62
CA PHE A 132 5.31 3.68 -3.35
C PHE A 132 6.11 4.23 -2.18
N TYR A 133 7.15 3.52 -1.71
CA TYR A 133 8.06 4.01 -0.66
C TYR A 133 9.35 4.63 -1.21
N SER A 134 9.76 4.21 -2.41
CA SER A 134 10.88 4.77 -3.15
C SER A 134 10.40 5.74 -4.20
N ASP A 135 11.24 6.70 -4.58
CA ASP A 135 11.05 7.55 -5.76
C ASP A 135 11.29 6.80 -7.08
N ARG A 136 11.89 5.60 -7.03
CA ARG A 136 12.15 4.73 -8.18
C ARG A 136 10.96 3.81 -8.46
N SER A 137 10.75 3.47 -9.72
CA SER A 137 9.64 2.60 -10.13
C SER A 137 9.88 1.15 -9.70
N PHE A 138 8.81 0.37 -9.54
CA PHE A 138 8.93 -1.06 -9.29
C PHE A 138 9.69 -1.81 -10.38
N ALA A 139 9.66 -1.33 -11.63
CA ALA A 139 10.49 -1.86 -12.71
C ALA A 139 11.99 -1.63 -12.44
N ASP A 140 12.38 -0.45 -11.98
CA ASP A 140 13.77 -0.16 -11.62
C ASP A 140 14.25 -1.04 -10.45
N LEU A 141 13.41 -1.17 -9.41
CA LEU A 141 13.72 -2.01 -8.25
C LEU A 141 13.82 -3.49 -8.62
N LEU A 142 13.01 -3.96 -9.57
CA LEU A 142 13.13 -5.31 -10.12
C LEU A 142 14.42 -5.48 -10.92
N GLY A 143 14.80 -4.46 -11.71
CA GLY A 143 16.05 -4.45 -12.46
C GLY A 143 17.27 -4.68 -11.57
N ASP A 144 17.30 -4.07 -10.38
CA ASP A 144 18.36 -4.31 -9.39
C ASP A 144 18.38 -5.76 -8.89
N ALA A 145 17.21 -6.35 -8.63
CA ALA A 145 17.11 -7.74 -8.17
C ALA A 145 17.49 -8.77 -9.24
N LEU A 146 17.32 -8.45 -10.52
CA LEU A 146 17.67 -9.31 -11.64
C LEU A 146 19.10 -9.10 -12.16
N ARG A 147 19.78 -8.00 -11.78
CA ARG A 147 21.16 -7.71 -12.21
C ARG A 147 22.12 -8.87 -11.89
N PRO A 148 22.12 -9.48 -10.69
CA PRO A 148 22.98 -10.63 -10.40
C PRO A 148 22.62 -11.90 -11.18
N LEU A 149 21.43 -11.94 -11.79
CA LEU A 149 20.91 -13.06 -12.58
C LEU A 149 21.07 -12.83 -14.09
N GLY A 150 22.00 -11.96 -14.50
CA GLY A 150 22.27 -11.64 -15.90
C GLY A 150 21.49 -10.43 -16.45
N GLY A 151 20.75 -9.72 -15.60
CA GLY A 151 19.94 -8.56 -15.98
C GLY A 151 18.53 -8.94 -16.43
N MET A 152 17.64 -7.93 -16.47
CA MET A 152 16.20 -8.14 -16.70
C MET A 152 15.90 -8.83 -18.04
N GLN A 153 16.48 -8.34 -19.14
CA GLN A 153 16.24 -8.90 -20.47
C GLN A 153 16.70 -10.36 -20.56
N THR A 154 17.98 -10.62 -20.29
CA THR A 154 18.55 -11.98 -20.30
C THR A 154 17.76 -12.95 -19.44
N PHE A 155 17.40 -12.52 -18.22
CA PHE A 155 16.64 -13.36 -17.31
C PHE A 155 15.25 -13.68 -17.85
N LEU A 156 14.48 -12.66 -18.24
CA LEU A 156 13.09 -12.86 -18.71
C LEU A 156 13.04 -13.61 -20.04
N ASP A 157 13.99 -13.35 -20.95
CA ASP A 157 14.07 -14.05 -22.24
C ASP A 157 14.40 -15.54 -22.06
N SER A 158 15.14 -15.90 -21.01
CA SER A 158 15.49 -17.30 -20.73
C SER A 158 14.33 -18.07 -20.07
N VAL A 159 13.45 -17.42 -19.30
CA VAL A 159 12.41 -18.08 -18.52
C VAL A 159 10.99 -17.97 -19.08
N LEU A 160 10.71 -16.99 -19.95
CA LEU A 160 9.40 -16.78 -20.54
C LEU A 160 9.35 -17.20 -22.01
N GLU A 161 8.24 -17.82 -22.39
CA GLU A 161 7.87 -18.15 -23.76
C GLU A 161 6.62 -17.33 -24.11
N ASP A 162 6.25 -17.27 -25.39
CA ASP A 162 5.01 -16.58 -25.77
C ASP A 162 3.79 -17.20 -25.08
N ASP A 163 2.88 -16.34 -24.63
CA ASP A 163 1.69 -16.68 -23.86
C ASP A 163 1.97 -17.33 -22.48
N THR A 164 3.20 -17.20 -21.96
CA THR A 164 3.53 -17.57 -20.57
C THR A 164 3.81 -16.36 -19.68
N PHE A 165 3.69 -16.59 -18.37
CA PHE A 165 3.93 -15.58 -17.35
C PHE A 165 4.52 -16.16 -16.06
N ALA A 166 5.13 -15.28 -15.27
CA ALA A 166 5.64 -15.54 -13.95
C ALA A 166 5.11 -14.50 -12.95
N SER A 167 4.71 -14.97 -11.77
CA SER A 167 4.29 -14.17 -10.62
C SER A 167 5.32 -14.31 -9.52
N PHE A 168 5.91 -13.20 -9.07
CA PHE A 168 6.95 -13.21 -8.05
C PHE A 168 6.77 -12.08 -7.04
N VAL A 169 7.29 -12.28 -5.83
CA VAL A 169 7.36 -11.27 -4.79
C VAL A 169 8.74 -10.64 -4.82
N LEU A 170 8.80 -9.33 -5.05
CA LEU A 170 10.01 -8.52 -4.97
C LEU A 170 10.20 -8.03 -3.52
N GLN A 171 11.40 -8.25 -2.99
CA GLN A 171 11.91 -7.62 -1.78
C GLN A 171 13.06 -6.69 -2.16
N HIS A 172 13.00 -5.43 -1.72
CA HIS A 172 14.01 -4.42 -2.03
C HIS A 172 14.30 -3.57 -0.79
N PRO A 173 15.56 -3.15 -0.51
CA PRO A 173 15.90 -2.26 0.60
C PRO A 173 15.08 -0.96 0.61
N GLU A 174 14.89 -0.35 -0.57
CA GLU A 174 14.07 0.86 -0.74
C GLU A 174 12.54 0.62 -0.66
N HIS A 175 12.10 -0.63 -0.50
CA HIS A 175 10.68 -0.97 -0.37
C HIS A 175 10.43 -1.91 0.82
N LYS A 176 10.85 -1.47 2.00
CA LYS A 176 10.60 -2.17 3.26
C LYS A 176 9.13 -2.07 3.68
N THR A 177 8.48 -3.22 3.84
CA THR A 177 7.14 -3.30 4.45
C THR A 177 7.26 -3.54 5.95
N VAL A 178 7.92 -4.63 6.36
CA VAL A 178 8.29 -4.88 7.77
C VAL A 178 9.71 -5.41 7.86
N ALA A 179 10.02 -6.48 7.13
CA ALA A 179 11.32 -7.15 7.22
C ALA A 179 12.45 -6.25 6.70
N VAL A 180 13.56 -6.18 7.43
CA VAL A 180 14.77 -5.49 6.95
C VAL A 180 15.36 -6.29 5.78
N ILE A 181 15.48 -5.66 4.62
CA ILE A 181 16.02 -6.27 3.40
C ILE A 181 17.40 -5.67 3.14
N SER A 182 18.44 -6.49 3.19
CA SER A 182 19.82 -6.05 2.96
C SER A 182 20.18 -5.96 1.48
N LYS A 183 19.61 -6.83 0.64
CA LYS A 183 19.84 -6.88 -0.81
C LYS A 183 18.54 -7.16 -1.56
N PRO A 184 18.37 -6.57 -2.76
CA PRO A 184 17.25 -6.89 -3.65
C PRO A 184 17.17 -8.39 -3.95
N LYS A 185 15.97 -8.96 -3.90
CA LYS A 185 15.73 -10.37 -4.23
C LYS A 185 14.30 -10.60 -4.66
N ILE A 186 14.07 -11.66 -5.42
CA ILE A 186 12.75 -12.09 -5.88
C ILE A 186 12.44 -13.51 -5.41
N TYR A 187 11.15 -13.77 -5.20
CA TYR A 187 10.64 -15.12 -4.92
C TYR A 187 9.53 -15.47 -5.90
N VAL A 188 9.73 -16.48 -6.73
CA VAL A 188 8.72 -16.97 -7.69
C VAL A 188 7.64 -17.70 -6.93
N THR A 189 6.39 -17.27 -7.10
CA THR A 189 5.24 -17.87 -6.42
C THR A 189 4.44 -18.77 -7.34
N TYR A 190 4.26 -18.37 -8.60
CA TYR A 190 3.57 -19.15 -9.62
C TYR A 190 4.17 -18.84 -10.99
N THR A 191 4.09 -19.79 -11.89
CA THR A 191 4.21 -19.58 -13.33
C THR A 191 2.92 -20.02 -13.99
N GLY A 192 2.70 -19.65 -15.24
CA GLY A 192 1.49 -20.05 -15.95
C GLY A 192 1.57 -19.84 -17.45
N ARG A 193 0.58 -20.42 -18.13
CA ARG A 193 0.37 -20.34 -19.57
C ARG A 193 -1.07 -20.02 -19.85
N VAL A 194 -1.31 -19.14 -20.83
CA VAL A 194 -2.65 -18.85 -21.34
C VAL A 194 -2.87 -19.62 -22.64
N LYS A 195 -3.90 -20.45 -22.69
CA LYS A 195 -4.31 -21.16 -23.90
C LYS A 195 -5.05 -20.24 -24.86
N SER A 196 -5.13 -20.64 -26.13
CA SER A 196 -5.81 -19.87 -27.16
C SER A 196 -7.29 -19.62 -26.89
N ASP A 197 -7.95 -20.53 -26.17
CA ASP A 197 -9.35 -20.48 -25.77
C ASP A 197 -9.61 -19.71 -24.46
N GLY A 198 -8.57 -19.12 -23.86
CA GLY A 198 -8.67 -18.35 -22.63
C GLY A 198 -8.57 -19.15 -21.33
N VAL A 199 -8.38 -20.48 -21.38
CA VAL A 199 -8.02 -21.26 -20.19
C VAL A 199 -6.62 -20.88 -19.71
N VAL A 200 -6.45 -20.72 -18.39
CA VAL A 200 -5.16 -20.39 -17.79
C VAL A 200 -4.66 -21.56 -16.96
N GLU A 201 -3.51 -22.11 -17.33
CA GLU A 201 -2.77 -23.10 -16.53
C GLU A 201 -1.89 -22.38 -15.50
N MET A 202 -2.02 -22.76 -14.23
CA MET A 202 -1.27 -22.17 -13.11
C MET A 202 -0.41 -23.23 -12.43
N HIS A 203 0.90 -23.06 -12.45
CA HIS A 203 1.86 -23.94 -11.81
C HIS A 203 2.36 -23.33 -10.50
N PHE A 204 2.17 -24.04 -9.39
CA PHE A 204 2.59 -23.60 -8.05
C PHE A 204 3.73 -24.44 -7.46
N SER A 205 4.05 -25.58 -8.10
CA SER A 205 5.12 -26.46 -7.66
C SER A 205 6.45 -26.06 -8.33
N PRO A 206 7.51 -25.71 -7.55
CA PRO A 206 8.79 -25.29 -8.11
C PRO A 206 9.41 -26.28 -9.09
N ASN A 207 9.22 -27.58 -8.87
CA ASN A 207 9.77 -28.66 -9.70
C ASN A 207 9.22 -28.66 -11.15
N GLN A 208 8.23 -27.83 -11.46
CA GLN A 208 7.67 -27.68 -12.82
C GLN A 208 8.13 -26.39 -13.50
N TRP A 209 8.84 -25.52 -12.79
CA TRP A 209 9.27 -24.24 -13.35
C TRP A 209 10.56 -24.43 -14.14
N LYS A 210 10.78 -23.60 -15.15
CA LYS A 210 12.02 -23.57 -15.90
C LYS A 210 13.16 -23.04 -15.02
N GLU A 211 14.36 -23.61 -15.10
CA GLU A 211 15.54 -23.01 -14.45
C GLU A 211 15.80 -21.59 -15.02
N PRO A 212 16.24 -20.61 -14.21
CA PRO A 212 16.58 -20.70 -12.78
C PRO A 212 15.40 -20.51 -11.81
N LEU A 213 14.13 -20.45 -12.27
CA LEU A 213 12.97 -20.09 -11.43
C LEU A 213 12.77 -21.01 -10.23
N GLN A 214 13.15 -22.29 -10.33
CA GLN A 214 13.00 -23.27 -9.24
C GLN A 214 13.76 -22.83 -7.99
N THR A 215 15.00 -22.36 -8.18
CA THR A 215 15.90 -21.88 -7.11
C THR A 215 15.40 -20.61 -6.42
N LEU A 216 14.46 -19.90 -7.06
CA LEU A 216 13.84 -18.68 -6.56
C LEU A 216 12.51 -18.95 -5.85
N SER A 217 12.17 -20.20 -5.54
CA SER A 217 10.96 -20.52 -4.80
C SER A 217 11.03 -20.05 -3.34
N PRO A 218 9.91 -19.61 -2.72
CA PRO A 218 9.82 -19.44 -1.28
C PRO A 218 10.22 -20.73 -0.55
N PRO A 219 10.89 -20.63 0.61
CA PRO A 219 11.15 -21.77 1.47
C PRO A 219 9.89 -22.62 1.67
N VAL A 220 10.04 -23.93 1.44
CA VAL A 220 8.95 -24.90 1.57
C VAL A 220 9.22 -25.74 2.79
N PHE A 221 8.27 -25.74 3.72
CA PHE A 221 8.33 -26.59 4.91
C PHE A 221 7.85 -28.00 4.55
N GLU A 222 6.73 -28.09 3.84
CA GLU A 222 6.14 -29.37 3.45
C GLU A 222 5.54 -29.30 2.05
N MET A 223 5.90 -30.25 1.18
CA MET A 223 5.38 -30.33 -0.19
C MET A 223 3.96 -30.90 -0.24
N SER A 224 3.59 -31.74 0.72
CA SER A 224 2.29 -32.39 0.81
C SER A 224 2.02 -32.80 2.26
N HIS A 225 1.09 -32.12 2.92
CA HIS A 225 0.70 -32.37 4.30
C HIS A 225 -0.81 -32.40 4.43
N THR A 226 -1.38 -33.45 5.01
CA THR A 226 -2.82 -33.51 5.30
C THR A 226 -3.08 -33.02 6.70
N LEU A 227 -3.86 -31.95 6.81
CA LEU A 227 -4.19 -31.32 8.09
C LEU A 227 -5.09 -32.21 8.94
N LYS A 228 -4.70 -32.46 10.18
CA LYS A 228 -5.42 -33.35 11.11
C LYS A 228 -6.52 -32.63 11.88
N THR A 229 -6.40 -31.31 12.04
CA THR A 229 -7.36 -30.46 12.74
C THR A 229 -7.55 -29.15 11.97
N ASN A 230 -8.61 -28.40 12.29
CA ASN A 230 -8.83 -27.05 11.74
C ASN A 230 -7.87 -25.99 12.34
N THR A 231 -7.21 -26.31 13.45
CA THR A 231 -6.32 -25.40 14.20
C THR A 231 -4.85 -25.63 13.90
N GLU A 232 -4.49 -26.73 13.23
CA GLU A 232 -3.09 -27.13 13.01
C GLU A 232 -2.25 -26.05 12.32
N GLY A 233 -2.85 -25.28 11.40
CA GLY A 233 -2.14 -24.17 10.76
C GLY A 233 -1.73 -23.07 11.74
N GLU A 234 -2.56 -22.78 12.74
CA GLU A 234 -2.31 -21.80 13.80
C GLU A 234 -1.32 -22.35 14.82
N GLU A 235 -1.48 -23.61 15.23
CA GLU A 235 -0.53 -24.31 16.11
C GLU A 235 0.89 -24.32 15.52
N ARG A 236 1.01 -24.52 14.21
CA ARG A 236 2.30 -24.42 13.49
C ARG A 236 2.88 -23.01 13.55
N LEU A 237 2.05 -21.99 13.31
CA LEU A 237 2.48 -20.59 13.39
C LEU A 237 3.01 -20.25 14.80
N GLU A 238 2.36 -20.74 15.85
CA GLU A 238 2.75 -20.55 17.25
C GLU A 238 4.04 -21.29 17.62
N LYS A 239 4.20 -22.53 17.14
CA LYS A 239 5.39 -23.35 17.40
C LYS A 239 6.66 -22.77 16.79
N GLU A 240 6.53 -22.23 15.57
CA GLU A 240 7.66 -21.76 14.78
C GLU A 240 8.28 -20.44 15.32
N LYS A 241 7.63 -19.73 16.26
CA LYS A 241 8.09 -18.51 16.99
C LYS A 241 9.11 -17.62 16.24
N PHE A 242 8.86 -17.34 14.98
CA PHE A 242 9.72 -16.44 14.22
C PHE A 242 9.49 -14.99 14.66
N CYS A 243 10.54 -14.17 14.59
CA CYS A 243 10.46 -12.77 14.99
C CYS A 243 9.52 -11.95 14.08
N TYR A 244 9.21 -10.72 14.49
CA TYR A 244 8.28 -9.80 13.80
C TYR A 244 8.56 -9.57 12.30
N SER A 245 9.76 -9.89 11.81
CA SER A 245 10.12 -9.75 10.39
C SER A 245 9.54 -10.86 9.52
N TRP A 246 9.19 -12.01 10.10
CA TRP A 246 8.59 -13.12 9.36
C TRP A 246 7.08 -12.94 9.24
N GLN A 247 6.58 -12.91 8.01
CA GLN A 247 5.18 -12.58 7.75
C GLN A 247 4.21 -13.73 8.02
N GLY A 248 4.63 -15.00 7.94
CA GLY A 248 3.80 -16.16 8.24
C GLY A 248 3.84 -17.24 7.15
N LEU A 249 2.74 -17.96 6.98
CA LEU A 249 2.64 -19.15 6.13
C LEU A 249 1.60 -19.02 5.03
N VAL A 250 1.88 -19.67 3.89
CA VAL A 250 0.93 -19.93 2.81
C VAL A 250 0.66 -21.44 2.76
N PHE A 251 -0.63 -21.78 2.78
CA PHE A 251 -1.12 -23.15 2.61
C PHE A 251 -1.79 -23.21 1.24
N GLN A 252 -1.18 -23.90 0.29
CA GLN A 252 -1.73 -24.10 -1.05
C GLN A 252 -2.31 -25.51 -1.12
N GLU A 253 -3.62 -25.65 -1.37
CA GLU A 253 -4.19 -26.99 -1.54
C GLU A 253 -3.60 -27.65 -2.79
N VAL A 254 -3.26 -28.92 -2.65
CA VAL A 254 -2.68 -29.72 -3.73
C VAL A 254 -3.76 -30.01 -4.78
N GLY A 255 -3.44 -29.72 -6.04
CA GLY A 255 -4.33 -29.99 -7.19
C GLY A 255 -5.53 -29.07 -7.33
N THR A 256 -5.67 -28.05 -6.49
CA THR A 256 -6.75 -27.06 -6.61
C THR A 256 -6.22 -25.64 -6.61
N GLN A 257 -7.11 -24.71 -6.94
CA GLN A 257 -6.87 -23.28 -6.89
C GLN A 257 -6.95 -22.66 -5.49
N ARG A 258 -7.40 -23.42 -4.47
CA ARG A 258 -7.64 -22.89 -3.13
C ARG A 258 -6.34 -22.74 -2.36
N ARG A 259 -6.27 -21.67 -1.56
CA ARG A 259 -5.15 -21.42 -0.68
C ARG A 259 -5.52 -20.53 0.48
N TRP A 260 -4.80 -20.66 1.58
CA TRP A 260 -4.95 -19.88 2.79
C TRP A 260 -3.64 -19.18 3.13
N ARG A 261 -3.73 -18.16 3.99
CA ARG A 261 -2.55 -17.48 4.51
C ARG A 261 -2.77 -17.17 5.97
N LEU A 262 -1.82 -17.59 6.79
CA LEU A 262 -1.78 -17.23 8.21
C LEU A 262 -0.64 -16.26 8.40
N ARG A 263 -0.88 -15.20 9.18
CA ARG A 263 0.10 -14.16 9.44
C ARG A 263 0.56 -14.21 10.87
N ASN A 264 1.86 -14.09 11.07
CA ASN A 264 2.44 -13.90 12.38
C ASN A 264 1.82 -12.65 13.05
N PRO A 265 1.22 -12.76 14.24
CA PRO A 265 0.66 -11.63 14.97
C PRO A 265 1.68 -10.48 15.19
N ASP A 266 2.93 -10.80 15.50
CA ASP A 266 3.98 -9.79 15.73
C ASP A 266 4.29 -8.99 14.47
N TYR A 267 4.32 -9.67 13.31
CA TYR A 267 4.44 -8.99 12.01
C TYR A 267 3.25 -8.07 11.75
N VAL A 268 2.03 -8.48 12.13
CA VAL A 268 0.82 -7.66 11.93
C VAL A 268 0.89 -6.38 12.75
N VAL A 269 1.40 -6.43 13.98
CA VAL A 269 1.63 -5.23 14.82
C VAL A 269 2.55 -4.25 14.10
N VAL A 270 3.74 -4.69 13.68
CA VAL A 270 4.74 -3.82 13.03
C VAL A 270 4.24 -3.31 11.67
N ARG A 271 3.54 -4.14 10.90
CA ARG A 271 2.91 -3.72 9.64
C ARG A 271 1.84 -2.65 9.87
N THR A 272 1.08 -2.75 10.96
CA THR A 272 0.06 -1.75 11.31
C THR A 272 0.70 -0.42 11.66
N LEU A 273 1.83 -0.43 12.38
CA LEU A 273 2.65 0.76 12.61
C LEU A 273 3.12 1.40 11.29
N ARG A 274 3.61 0.58 10.33
CA ARG A 274 3.98 1.06 8.98
C ARG A 274 2.83 1.80 8.30
N GLY A 275 1.62 1.27 8.39
CA GLY A 275 0.42 1.84 7.80
C GLY A 275 0.35 1.74 6.27
N PRO A 276 -0.76 2.18 5.67
CA PRO A 276 -1.00 2.11 4.24
C PRO A 276 -0.46 3.31 3.45
N GLU A 277 0.07 4.34 4.11
CA GLU A 277 0.45 5.59 3.46
C GLU A 277 1.72 5.42 2.62
N ALA A 278 1.64 5.75 1.34
CA ALA A 278 2.83 5.90 0.50
C ALA A 278 3.63 7.15 0.91
N ASN A 279 2.91 8.24 1.21
CA ASN A 279 3.51 9.52 1.56
C ASN A 279 4.03 9.51 3.00
N ALA A 280 5.32 9.81 3.18
CA ALA A 280 5.97 9.83 4.47
C ALA A 280 5.47 10.95 5.40
N SER A 281 5.00 12.09 4.85
CA SER A 281 4.47 13.21 5.65
C SER A 281 3.11 12.87 6.27
N GLU A 282 2.24 12.18 5.53
CA GLU A 282 0.96 11.68 6.03
C GLU A 282 1.16 10.67 7.15
N ARG A 283 2.08 9.74 6.95
CA ARG A 283 2.49 8.76 7.96
C ARG A 283 3.02 9.44 9.21
N PHE A 284 3.90 10.43 9.05
CA PHE A 284 4.44 11.22 10.15
C PHE A 284 3.32 11.86 10.98
N LEU A 285 2.36 12.53 10.34
CA LEU A 285 1.24 13.19 11.01
C LEU A 285 0.37 12.18 11.77
N ARG A 286 0.05 11.03 11.16
CA ARG A 286 -0.68 9.94 11.84
C ARG A 286 0.06 9.46 13.07
N LEU A 287 1.32 9.04 12.92
CA LEU A 287 2.14 8.51 14.02
C LEU A 287 2.31 9.52 15.16
N ARG A 288 2.48 10.80 14.81
CA ARG A 288 2.58 11.89 15.77
C ARG A 288 1.27 12.06 16.55
N SER A 289 0.13 12.13 15.86
CA SER A 289 -1.18 12.30 16.50
C SER A 289 -1.52 11.14 17.46
N GLN A 290 -1.01 9.94 17.18
CA GLN A 290 -1.23 8.72 17.97
C GLN A 290 -0.16 8.51 19.05
N GLY A 291 0.87 9.34 19.12
CA GLY A 291 2.00 9.15 20.04
C GLY A 291 2.88 7.92 19.73
N GLN A 292 2.75 7.34 18.54
CA GLN A 292 3.41 6.08 18.15
C GLN A 292 4.78 6.28 17.47
N MET A 293 5.27 7.52 17.36
CA MET A 293 6.54 7.81 16.67
C MET A 293 7.74 7.04 17.24
N LYS A 294 7.85 6.95 18.57
CA LYS A 294 8.95 6.24 19.23
C LYS A 294 8.94 4.75 18.91
N GLU A 295 7.76 4.13 18.98
CA GLU A 295 7.56 2.72 18.67
C GLU A 295 7.82 2.44 17.18
N TYR A 296 7.33 3.32 16.29
CA TYR A 296 7.61 3.23 14.87
C TYR A 296 9.12 3.25 14.56
N LEU A 297 9.85 4.23 15.11
CA LEU A 297 11.29 4.38 14.87
C LEU A 297 12.12 3.26 15.51
N HIS A 298 11.56 2.50 16.47
CA HIS A 298 12.22 1.29 16.96
C HIS A 298 12.42 0.26 15.82
N TYR A 299 11.40 0.07 14.98
CA TYR A 299 11.38 -0.88 13.86
C TYR A 299 11.86 -0.28 12.53
N PHE A 300 11.66 1.02 12.32
CA PHE A 300 11.97 1.76 11.08
C PHE A 300 12.98 2.88 11.33
N ARG A 301 14.15 2.53 11.87
CA ARG A 301 15.21 3.49 12.24
C ARG A 301 15.72 4.31 11.06
N GLU A 302 15.73 3.72 9.87
CA GLU A 302 16.14 4.37 8.63
C GLU A 302 15.30 5.61 8.29
N ASP A 303 14.05 5.68 8.75
CA ASP A 303 13.16 6.81 8.49
C ASP A 303 13.40 7.96 9.48
N SER A 304 14.21 7.76 10.52
CA SER A 304 14.45 8.74 11.59
C SER A 304 14.86 10.13 11.09
N PRO A 305 15.83 10.27 10.15
CA PRO A 305 16.21 11.59 9.62
C PRO A 305 15.04 12.31 8.94
N GLN A 306 14.23 11.57 8.18
CA GLN A 306 13.08 12.12 7.48
C GLN A 306 11.96 12.53 8.44
N MET A 307 11.65 11.68 9.43
CA MET A 307 10.65 11.98 10.47
C MET A 307 11.06 13.20 11.31
N TRP A 308 12.35 13.33 11.62
CA TRP A 308 12.88 14.51 12.31
C TRP A 308 12.78 15.78 11.46
N ALA A 309 13.07 15.70 10.16
CA ALA A 309 12.90 16.83 9.27
C ALA A 309 11.44 17.32 9.22
N PHE A 310 10.46 16.41 9.21
CA PHE A 310 9.05 16.77 9.32
C PHE A 310 8.72 17.41 10.67
N GLU A 311 9.23 16.87 11.78
CA GLU A 311 9.05 17.45 13.12
C GLU A 311 9.58 18.88 13.19
N GLN A 312 10.78 19.13 12.67
CA GLN A 312 11.38 20.46 12.65
C GLN A 312 10.55 21.42 11.81
N ARG A 313 10.15 21.00 10.60
CA ARG A 313 9.28 21.80 9.74
C ARG A 313 7.95 22.11 10.41
N PHE A 314 7.32 21.14 11.07
CA PHE A 314 6.06 21.33 11.77
C PHE A 314 6.17 22.31 12.94
N ARG A 315 7.28 22.27 13.69
CA ARG A 315 7.57 23.25 14.76
C ARG A 315 7.78 24.65 14.19
N GLN A 316 8.54 24.77 13.11
CA GLN A 316 8.73 26.04 12.40
C GLN A 316 7.39 26.61 11.90
N ARG A 317 6.49 25.76 11.39
CA ARG A 317 5.13 26.17 10.99
C ARG A 317 4.30 26.69 12.14
N THR A 318 4.34 25.97 13.26
CA THR A 318 3.62 26.36 14.47
C THR A 318 4.15 27.69 15.01
N GLN A 319 5.47 27.89 14.96
CA GLN A 319 6.11 29.16 15.32
C GLN A 319 5.69 30.28 14.36
N GLY A 320 5.75 30.05 13.05
CA GLY A 320 5.31 31.03 12.05
C GLY A 320 3.83 31.42 12.19
N LEU A 321 2.95 30.47 12.57
CA LEU A 321 1.56 30.78 12.88
C LEU A 321 1.43 31.68 14.11
N TYR A 322 2.20 31.41 15.17
CA TYR A 322 2.23 32.27 16.35
C TYR A 322 2.76 33.67 16.01
N ASP A 323 3.83 33.76 15.22
CA ASP A 323 4.41 35.04 14.81
C ASP A 323 3.48 35.84 13.89
N ALA A 324 2.77 35.17 12.98
CA ALA A 324 1.73 35.80 12.18
C ALA A 324 0.61 36.38 13.07
N TYR A 325 0.15 35.61 14.06
CA TYR A 325 -0.86 36.07 15.00
C TYR A 325 -0.38 37.27 15.82
N THR A 326 0.84 37.22 16.37
CA THR A 326 1.38 38.31 17.20
C THR A 326 1.61 39.57 16.38
N HIS A 327 2.21 39.47 15.20
CA HIS A 327 2.44 40.62 14.32
C HIS A 327 1.13 41.26 13.86
N MET A 328 0.10 40.48 13.54
CA MET A 328 -1.17 41.03 13.06
C MET A 328 -2.03 41.58 14.19
N TYR A 329 -2.22 40.84 15.29
CA TYR A 329 -3.19 41.22 16.33
C TYR A 329 -2.59 41.92 17.54
N LYS A 330 -1.35 41.61 17.92
CA LYS A 330 -0.69 42.25 19.09
C LYS A 330 0.12 43.47 18.68
N PHE A 331 1.02 43.33 17.72
CA PHE A 331 1.90 44.41 17.27
C PHE A 331 1.30 45.27 16.16
N LYS A 332 0.24 44.81 15.49
CA LYS A 332 -0.43 45.51 14.37
C LYS A 332 0.51 45.89 13.22
N LYS A 333 1.56 45.10 12.97
CA LYS A 333 2.58 45.32 11.93
C LYS A 333 2.24 44.71 10.57
N LEU A 334 1.37 43.71 10.55
CA LEU A 334 0.97 42.99 9.32
C LEU A 334 -0.54 43.02 9.18
N THR A 335 -1.02 42.80 7.95
CA THR A 335 -2.42 42.59 7.62
C THR A 335 -2.63 41.17 7.07
N MET A 336 -3.90 40.74 6.94
CA MET A 336 -4.23 39.42 6.39
C MET A 336 -3.65 39.16 4.99
N LYS A 337 -3.47 40.21 4.17
CA LYS A 337 -2.93 40.10 2.82
C LYS A 337 -1.44 39.73 2.82
N ASP A 338 -0.71 40.14 3.85
CA ASP A 338 0.72 39.90 4.01
C ASP A 338 1.01 38.48 4.52
N LEU A 339 -0.01 37.78 5.02
CA LEU A 339 0.13 36.43 5.55
C LEU A 339 0.08 35.37 4.43
N PRO A 340 0.84 34.27 4.57
CA PRO A 340 0.70 33.09 3.71
C PRO A 340 -0.73 32.57 3.70
N LEU A 341 -1.23 32.17 2.53
CA LEU A 341 -2.61 31.66 2.36
C LEU A 341 -2.94 30.54 3.35
N ALA A 342 -2.00 29.62 3.58
CA ALA A 342 -2.16 28.51 4.51
C ALA A 342 -2.31 28.95 5.97
N LEU A 343 -1.79 30.11 6.39
CA LEU A 343 -1.88 30.59 7.77
C LEU A 343 -3.13 31.41 8.04
N ARG A 344 -3.72 32.05 7.02
CA ARG A 344 -4.84 32.99 7.18
C ARG A 344 -6.05 32.40 7.92
N PRO A 345 -6.57 31.20 7.57
CA PRO A 345 -7.71 30.63 8.28
C PRO A 345 -7.43 30.39 9.75
N HIS A 346 -6.20 29.95 10.07
CA HIS A 346 -5.79 29.64 11.44
C HIS A 346 -5.59 30.89 12.29
N VAL A 347 -4.98 31.95 11.72
CA VAL A 347 -4.84 33.23 12.42
C VAL A 347 -6.21 33.83 12.72
N TYR A 348 -7.16 33.74 11.78
CA TYR A 348 -8.54 34.18 12.00
C TYR A 348 -9.23 33.34 13.09
N ALA A 349 -9.11 32.01 13.03
CA ALA A 349 -9.70 31.10 14.03
C ALA A 349 -9.17 31.37 15.44
N LEU A 350 -7.84 31.50 15.60
CA LEU A 350 -7.21 31.83 16.88
C LEU A 350 -7.72 33.16 17.44
N HIS A 351 -7.94 34.16 16.58
CA HIS A 351 -8.50 35.42 17.03
C HIS A 351 -9.98 35.32 17.40
N GLY A 352 -10.74 34.50 16.68
CA GLY A 352 -12.11 34.17 17.05
C GLY A 352 -12.20 33.58 18.47
N GLU A 353 -11.30 32.65 18.81
CA GLU A 353 -11.22 32.08 20.16
C GLU A 353 -10.84 33.14 21.22
N TYR A 354 -9.93 34.04 20.90
CA TYR A 354 -9.62 35.18 21.77
C TYR A 354 -10.84 36.08 22.01
N LEU A 355 -11.55 36.46 20.94
CA LEU A 355 -12.73 37.33 21.04
C LEU A 355 -13.85 36.69 21.86
N LYS A 356 -14.06 35.37 21.72
CA LYS A 356 -15.02 34.63 22.56
C LYS A 356 -14.65 34.64 24.05
N SER A 357 -13.36 34.78 24.37
CA SER A 357 -12.90 34.86 25.76
C SER A 357 -13.07 36.25 26.39
N LEU A 358 -13.45 37.26 25.60
CA LEU A 358 -13.72 38.60 26.09
C LEU A 358 -15.13 38.68 26.69
N PRO A 359 -15.34 39.49 27.73
CA PRO A 359 -16.67 39.71 28.29
C PRO A 359 -17.62 40.37 27.25
N PRO A 360 -18.93 40.06 27.31
CA PRO A 360 -19.93 40.73 26.47
C PRO A 360 -19.87 42.25 26.63
N LYS A 361 -20.04 43.01 25.54
CA LYS A 361 -19.98 44.48 25.56
C LYS A 361 -21.02 45.14 26.49
N GLU A 362 -22.09 44.43 26.87
CA GLU A 362 -23.16 44.93 27.74
C GLU A 362 -22.86 44.78 29.24
N SER A 363 -21.90 43.94 29.65
CA SER A 363 -21.55 43.73 31.07
C SER A 363 -20.46 44.67 31.59
N ALA A 364 -20.01 45.64 30.80
CA ALA A 364 -19.02 46.63 31.22
C ALA A 364 -19.60 47.72 32.15
N SER A 365 -20.92 47.74 32.37
CA SER A 365 -21.62 48.73 33.19
C SER A 365 -22.37 48.17 34.41
N ALA A 366 -22.18 46.90 34.77
CA ALA A 366 -22.79 46.34 35.98
C ALA A 366 -21.73 45.60 36.82
N ASN A 367 -21.46 46.15 38.01
CA ASN A 367 -20.64 45.54 39.05
C ASN A 367 -21.33 44.30 39.62
N ASP A 368 -21.30 43.18 38.90
CA ASP A 368 -21.75 41.89 39.45
C ASP A 368 -20.56 40.93 39.57
N ALA A 369 -20.20 40.65 40.82
CA ALA A 369 -18.91 40.10 41.23
C ALA A 369 -18.81 38.57 41.16
N THR A 370 -19.60 37.91 40.31
CA THR A 370 -19.74 36.43 40.32
C THR A 370 -19.48 35.73 38.99
N THR A 371 -18.96 36.41 37.96
CA THR A 371 -18.45 35.72 36.77
C THR A 371 -17.08 36.28 36.37
N GLN A 372 -16.01 35.79 37.01
CA GLN A 372 -14.65 35.98 36.50
C GLN A 372 -14.50 35.18 35.19
N THR A 373 -14.94 35.75 34.07
CA THR A 373 -14.63 35.23 32.74
C THR A 373 -13.12 35.37 32.54
N LYS A 374 -12.37 34.28 32.77
CA LYS A 374 -10.91 34.28 32.64
C LYS A 374 -10.56 34.46 31.16
N ILE A 375 -10.20 35.69 30.77
CA ILE A 375 -9.71 36.02 29.43
C ILE A 375 -8.59 35.02 29.06
N GLN A 376 -8.68 34.42 27.89
CA GLN A 376 -7.70 33.46 27.41
C GLN A 376 -6.78 34.12 26.37
N PRO A 377 -5.58 34.59 26.77
CA PRO A 377 -4.64 35.15 25.82
C PRO A 377 -4.10 34.06 24.89
N ILE A 378 -4.01 34.38 23.60
CA ILE A 378 -3.34 33.50 22.63
C ILE A 378 -1.83 33.62 22.84
N VAL A 379 -1.29 32.64 23.57
CA VAL A 379 0.14 32.43 23.81
C VAL A 379 0.64 31.26 22.96
N LYS A 380 1.96 31.12 22.82
CA LYS A 380 2.58 30.06 22.00
C LYS A 380 2.09 28.66 22.38
N GLY A 381 1.94 28.38 23.68
CA GLY A 381 1.40 27.10 24.16
C GLY A 381 -0.01 26.80 23.64
N TYR A 382 -0.87 27.82 23.57
CA TYR A 382 -2.23 27.67 23.01
C TYR A 382 -2.19 27.41 21.50
N VAL A 383 -1.30 28.08 20.75
CA VAL A 383 -1.12 27.83 19.32
C VAL A 383 -0.62 26.40 19.06
N ILE A 384 0.29 25.89 19.88
CA ILE A 384 0.75 24.49 19.80
C ILE A 384 -0.43 23.53 20.02
N GLN A 385 -1.24 23.77 21.05
CA GLN A 385 -2.43 22.96 21.32
C GLN A 385 -3.41 23.01 20.14
N TYR A 386 -3.72 24.20 19.64
CA TYR A 386 -4.58 24.41 18.47
C TYR A 386 -4.08 23.63 17.25
N VAL A 387 -2.79 23.74 16.92
CA VAL A 387 -2.22 23.03 15.77
C VAL A 387 -2.32 21.52 15.94
N ASN A 388 -2.10 20.99 17.14
CA ASN A 388 -2.22 19.56 17.41
C ASN A 388 -3.67 19.05 17.38
N THR A 389 -4.68 19.91 17.54
CA THR A 389 -6.11 19.53 17.45
C THR A 389 -6.69 19.68 16.04
N LEU A 390 -5.95 20.27 15.09
CA LEU A 390 -6.35 20.33 13.69
C LEU A 390 -6.49 18.92 13.09
N SER A 391 -7.35 18.80 12.08
CA SER A 391 -7.41 17.56 11.28
C SER A 391 -6.06 17.28 10.61
N ILE A 392 -5.78 16.02 10.30
CA ILE A 392 -4.54 15.63 9.60
C ILE A 392 -4.41 16.38 8.27
N GLU A 393 -5.51 16.63 7.58
CA GLU A 393 -5.52 17.37 6.31
C GLU A 393 -5.07 18.83 6.50
N GLU A 394 -5.57 19.53 7.53
CA GLU A 394 -5.14 20.90 7.83
C GLU A 394 -3.70 20.94 8.35
N GLN A 395 -3.30 19.97 9.17
CA GLN A 395 -1.90 19.82 9.59
C GLN A 395 -0.96 19.59 8.39
N LYS A 396 -1.40 18.84 7.39
CA LYS A 396 -0.67 18.60 6.15
C LYS A 396 -0.53 19.88 5.33
N LYS A 397 -1.61 20.64 5.13
CA LYS A 397 -1.57 21.95 4.45
C LYS A 397 -0.59 22.91 5.13
N LEU A 398 -0.58 22.93 6.45
CA LEU A 398 0.41 23.69 7.22
C LEU A 398 1.83 23.19 6.95
N LEU A 399 2.09 21.89 7.09
CA LEU A 399 3.40 21.28 6.90
C LEU A 399 3.99 21.54 5.51
N GLU A 400 3.16 21.49 4.47
CA GLU A 400 3.55 21.62 3.06
C GLU A 400 3.57 23.07 2.54
N SER A 401 3.04 24.03 3.30
CA SER A 401 3.08 25.45 2.93
C SER A 401 4.52 25.98 2.79
N PRO A 402 4.79 27.12 2.12
CA PRO A 402 6.12 27.77 2.03
C PRO A 402 6.53 28.46 3.33
N ILE A 403 7.81 28.40 3.74
CA ILE A 403 8.30 29.13 4.95
C ILE A 403 8.28 30.61 4.65
N VAL A 404 7.67 31.40 5.54
CA VAL A 404 7.74 32.86 5.46
C VAL A 404 8.37 33.35 6.74
N GLU A 405 9.55 33.95 6.58
CA GLU A 405 10.22 34.65 7.65
C GLU A 405 9.65 36.07 7.72
N PHE A 406 9.01 36.40 8.84
CA PHE A 406 8.62 37.77 9.10
C PHE A 406 9.87 38.52 9.56
N VAL A 407 10.53 39.19 8.61
CA VAL A 407 11.76 39.97 8.86
C VAL A 407 11.50 40.88 10.05
N HIS A 408 12.26 40.66 11.13
CA HIS A 408 12.30 41.59 12.24
C HIS A 408 13.07 42.80 11.74
N SER A 409 12.37 43.86 11.35
CA SER A 409 13.00 45.16 11.23
C SER A 409 13.50 45.54 12.63
N THR A 410 14.75 45.20 12.94
CA THR A 410 15.52 45.79 14.01
C THR A 410 15.52 47.28 13.75
N ASN A 411 14.92 48.05 14.67
CA ASN A 411 14.96 49.50 14.63
C ASN A 411 16.42 49.95 14.46
N GLN A 412 16.73 50.58 13.32
CA GLN A 412 17.88 51.46 13.22
C GLN A 412 17.45 52.84 13.74
N ALA A 413 18.27 53.33 14.66
CA ALA A 413 18.27 54.64 15.33
C ALA A 413 17.14 54.92 16.33
#